data_AF-K8EDA3-F1
#
_entry.id   AF-K8EDA3-F1
#
_cell.length_a   1.000
_cell.length_b   1.000
_cell.length_c   1.000
_cell.angle_alpha   90.00
_cell.angle_beta   90.00
_cell.angle_gamma   90.00
#
_symmetry.space_group_name_H-M   'P 1'
#
loop_
_entity.id
_entity.type
_entity.pdbx_description
1 polymer ?
#
loop_
_entity_poly.entity_id
_entity_poly.type
_entity_poly.pdbx_seq_one_letter_code
_entity_poly.pdbx_strand_id
1 'polypeptide(L)'
;MSFASTSVTAAQARDIHRTTLHLGRRRKQCIKLERTRAVRDDDDEEKEDTHEYGILGKSRATYASSGETSYSDSVYDKFAIALFNAKLAGKIMESTEGVLSSEAKQFSMFSYQRLVYLANEVGVVFKGTDAQRKVVTETLLELIPEIIRILFKKLIKPSNWVDELNSFITVQFFGWLVGPSERVPRESDGVLAAVKLKKCRYLEQSGCVGSCMNFCKVPTENFFKEAFGVDAHLQPNHADGSCVLTFGEKLSDEEIFSAPCYLTCKSRKLGISSGGGVGTIERNDGSVQEPKCWKLP
;
A
#
# COMPACT_ATOMS: atom_id res chain seq x y z
N MET A 1 88.84 9.70 -17.60
CA MET A 1 87.48 9.53 -17.06
C MET A 1 87.62 8.90 -15.68
N SER A 2 87.42 9.68 -14.62
CA SER A 2 87.53 9.21 -13.23
C SER A 2 86.15 9.29 -12.57
N PHE A 3 85.59 8.13 -12.25
CA PHE A 3 84.31 7.99 -11.55
C PHE A 3 84.52 8.35 -10.07
N ALA A 4 83.91 9.45 -9.62
CA ALA A 4 83.81 9.73 -8.19
C ALA A 4 82.68 8.88 -7.60
N SER A 5 83.05 7.76 -6.97
CA SER A 5 82.15 6.94 -6.16
C SER A 5 81.68 7.71 -4.93
N THR A 6 80.40 8.08 -4.89
CA THR A 6 79.75 8.62 -3.69
C THR A 6 79.47 7.46 -2.72
N SER A 7 80.42 7.15 -1.85
CA SER A 7 80.20 6.17 -0.78
C SER A 7 79.37 6.79 0.34
N VAL A 8 78.12 6.32 0.50
CA VAL A 8 77.26 6.69 1.62
C VAL A 8 77.91 6.20 2.92
N THR A 9 78.12 7.11 3.87
CA THR A 9 78.74 6.74 5.15
C THR A 9 77.79 5.87 5.98
N ALA A 10 78.34 4.94 6.77
CA ALA A 10 77.55 4.04 7.61
C ALA A 10 76.59 4.78 8.58
N ALA A 11 76.92 6.02 8.96
CA ALA A 11 76.06 6.87 9.77
C ALA A 11 74.83 7.35 8.98
N GLN A 12 75.00 7.82 7.75
CA GLN A 12 73.89 8.22 6.86
C GLN A 12 72.98 7.05 6.50
N ALA A 13 73.54 5.85 6.29
CA ALA A 13 72.76 4.65 6.02
C ALA A 13 71.86 4.26 7.21
N ARG A 14 72.36 4.38 8.45
CA ARG A 14 71.56 4.11 9.67
C ARG A 14 70.43 5.13 9.86
N ASP A 15 70.68 6.39 9.55
CA ASP A 15 69.68 7.45 9.76
C ASP A 15 68.54 7.38 8.75
N ILE A 16 68.86 7.05 7.49
CA ILE A 16 67.86 6.73 6.46
C ILE A 16 67.05 5.51 6.89
N HIS A 17 67.71 4.44 7.34
CA HIS A 17 67.02 3.22 7.77
C HIS A 17 66.07 3.46 8.96
N ARG A 18 66.50 4.28 9.94
CA ARG A 18 65.67 4.66 11.10
C ARG A 18 64.43 5.46 10.66
N THR A 19 64.62 6.39 9.73
CA THR A 19 63.53 7.22 9.19
C THR A 19 62.52 6.38 8.39
N THR A 20 62.98 5.44 7.56
CA THR A 20 62.11 4.54 6.79
C THR A 20 61.29 3.63 7.70
N LEU A 21 61.88 3.13 8.79
CA LEU A 21 61.17 2.31 9.79
C LEU A 21 60.08 3.10 10.53
N HIS A 22 60.36 4.36 10.89
CA HIS A 22 59.36 5.23 11.54
C HIS A 22 58.19 5.57 10.60
N LEU A 23 58.46 5.87 9.33
CA LEU A 23 57.43 6.11 8.31
C LEU A 23 56.57 4.86 8.07
N GLY A 24 57.19 3.68 7.98
CA GLY A 24 56.47 2.40 7.85
C GLY A 24 55.56 2.10 9.04
N ARG A 25 56.00 2.41 10.26
CA ARG A 25 55.22 2.20 11.49
C ARG A 25 54.00 3.15 11.56
N ARG A 26 54.17 4.42 11.19
CA ARG A 26 53.06 5.39 11.11
C ARG A 26 52.03 5.01 10.05
N ARG A 27 52.47 4.57 8.86
CA ARG A 27 51.56 4.14 7.78
C ARG A 27 50.72 2.93 8.19
N LYS A 28 51.32 1.93 8.85
CA LYS A 28 50.59 0.75 9.38
C LYS A 28 49.57 1.15 10.45
N GLN A 29 49.88 2.15 11.27
CA GLN A 29 48.98 2.63 12.32
C GLN A 29 47.79 3.42 11.72
N CYS A 30 48.01 4.28 10.72
CA CYS A 30 46.93 4.93 9.97
C CYS A 30 46.01 3.92 9.28
N ILE A 31 46.57 2.94 8.54
CA ILE A 31 45.77 1.90 7.87
C ILE A 31 44.98 1.07 8.89
N LYS A 32 45.56 0.75 10.06
CA LYS A 32 44.85 0.04 11.12
C LYS A 32 43.73 0.91 11.71
N LEU A 33 43.96 2.22 11.89
CA LEU A 33 42.97 3.16 12.41
C LEU A 33 41.81 3.37 11.41
N GLU A 34 42.13 3.53 10.12
CA GLU A 34 41.16 3.60 9.02
C GLU A 34 40.38 2.31 8.89
N ARG A 35 41.02 1.14 9.03
CA ARG A 35 40.32 -0.15 9.03
C ARG A 35 39.43 -0.31 10.26
N THR A 36 39.84 0.13 11.44
CA THR A 36 38.96 0.15 12.63
C THR A 36 37.85 1.20 12.55
N ARG A 37 38.01 2.24 11.73
CA ARG A 37 36.96 3.22 11.45
C ARG A 37 35.97 2.67 10.43
N ALA A 38 36.46 2.09 9.33
CA ALA A 38 35.64 1.41 8.33
C ALA A 38 34.86 0.21 8.90
N VAL A 39 35.44 -0.54 9.85
CA VAL A 39 34.74 -1.64 10.55
C VAL A 39 33.74 -1.14 11.60
N ARG A 40 33.76 0.15 11.95
CA ARG A 40 32.80 0.79 12.87
C ARG A 40 31.68 1.55 12.19
N ASP A 41 31.72 1.67 10.86
CA ASP A 41 30.69 2.35 10.07
C ASP A 41 29.74 1.34 9.38
N ASP A 42 29.92 0.03 9.60
CA ASP A 42 29.01 -1.06 9.16
C ASP A 42 28.14 -1.59 10.32
N ASP A 43 27.88 -0.78 11.35
CA ASP A 43 26.72 -1.00 12.21
C ASP A 43 25.52 -0.41 11.46
N ASP A 44 24.89 -1.24 10.62
CA ASP A 44 23.56 -1.01 10.05
C ASP A 44 22.58 -0.80 11.22
N GLU A 45 22.48 0.45 11.68
CA GLU A 45 21.40 0.93 12.52
C GLU A 45 20.12 0.73 11.71
N GLU A 46 19.42 -0.39 11.94
CA GLU A 46 18.06 -0.64 11.45
C GLU A 46 17.17 0.50 11.95
N LYS A 47 17.13 1.60 11.21
CA LYS A 47 16.22 2.71 11.49
C LYS A 47 14.81 2.22 11.17
N GLU A 48 14.12 1.76 12.20
CA GLU A 48 12.68 1.54 12.17
C GLU A 48 11.99 2.84 11.70
N ASP A 49 11.52 2.83 10.46
CA ASP A 49 10.87 3.98 9.85
C ASP A 49 9.39 4.00 10.30
N THR A 50 9.12 4.73 11.38
CA THR A 50 7.79 4.82 11.99
C THR A 50 7.07 6.09 11.58
N HIS A 51 5.84 5.94 11.08
CA HIS A 51 4.99 7.04 10.61
C HIS A 51 3.68 7.07 11.39
N GLU A 52 3.27 8.28 11.79
CA GLU A 52 1.98 8.52 12.43
C GLU A 52 0.89 8.76 11.37
N TYR A 53 -0.31 8.26 11.62
CA TYR A 53 -1.44 8.39 10.70
C TYR A 53 -2.77 8.33 11.43
N GLY A 54 -3.86 8.47 10.65
CA GLY A 54 -5.22 8.22 11.11
C GLY A 54 -5.87 9.41 11.79
N ILE A 55 -7.05 9.17 12.37
CA ILE A 55 -7.88 10.23 12.95
C ILE A 55 -7.12 10.81 14.16
N LEU A 56 -6.75 12.09 14.08
CA LEU A 56 -5.94 12.81 15.07
C LEU A 56 -4.47 12.35 15.20
N GLY A 57 -3.95 11.58 14.23
CA GLY A 57 -2.52 11.24 14.16
C GLY A 57 -2.01 10.30 15.26
N LYS A 58 -2.89 9.49 15.87
CA LYS A 58 -2.53 8.60 17.00
C LYS A 58 -2.23 7.16 16.60
N SER A 59 -2.43 6.79 15.34
CA SER A 59 -2.08 5.47 14.83
C SER A 59 -0.65 5.47 14.32
N ARG A 60 0.00 4.31 14.34
CA ARG A 60 1.42 4.16 13.97
C ARG A 60 1.62 3.01 13.01
N ALA A 61 2.41 3.23 11.98
CA ALA A 61 2.92 2.19 11.10
C ALA A 61 4.44 2.16 11.20
N THR A 62 5.01 1.00 11.44
CA THR A 62 6.46 0.81 11.51
C THR A 62 6.88 -0.06 10.33
N TYR A 63 7.64 0.52 9.40
CA TYR A 63 8.15 -0.16 8.22
C TYR A 63 9.46 -0.88 8.55
N ALA A 64 9.46 -2.20 8.43
CA ALA A 64 10.68 -3.00 8.50
C ALA A 64 11.49 -2.85 7.20
N SER A 65 12.81 -2.85 7.31
CA SER A 65 13.77 -2.89 6.19
C SER A 65 13.55 -4.12 5.30
N SER A 66 13.20 -5.26 5.92
CA SER A 66 12.72 -6.46 5.26
C SER A 66 11.63 -7.11 6.11
N GLY A 67 10.37 -7.07 5.66
CA GLY A 67 9.26 -7.70 6.37
C GLY A 67 7.89 -7.05 6.13
N GLU A 68 6.93 -7.48 6.94
CA GLU A 68 5.58 -6.92 6.99
C GLU A 68 5.56 -5.64 7.83
N THR A 69 4.76 -4.65 7.42
CA THR A 69 4.55 -3.42 8.21
C THR A 69 3.76 -3.73 9.48
N SER A 70 4.23 -3.26 10.63
CA SER A 70 3.48 -3.32 11.89
C SER A 70 2.52 -2.13 11.99
N TYR A 71 1.23 -2.38 12.23
CA TYR A 71 0.21 -1.34 12.36
C TYR A 71 -0.39 -1.34 13.78
N SER A 72 -0.44 -0.16 14.39
CA SER A 72 -1.06 0.08 15.70
C SER A 72 -2.15 1.14 15.56
N ASP A 73 -3.41 0.71 15.56
CA ASP A 73 -4.57 1.60 15.38
C ASP A 73 -5.01 2.26 16.69
N SER A 74 -5.29 3.55 16.60
CA SER A 74 -5.92 4.33 17.67
C SER A 74 -7.35 3.87 17.97
N VAL A 75 -7.93 4.37 19.06
CA VAL A 75 -9.33 4.05 19.44
C VAL A 75 -10.33 4.55 18.38
N TYR A 76 -10.06 5.72 17.78
CA TYR A 76 -10.92 6.28 16.74
C TYR A 76 -10.83 5.47 15.44
N ASP A 77 -9.62 5.05 15.07
CA ASP A 77 -9.40 4.23 13.89
C ASP A 77 -10.03 2.84 14.07
N LYS A 78 -9.90 2.23 15.26
CA LYS A 78 -10.62 0.99 15.60
C LYS A 78 -12.14 1.14 15.50
N PHE A 79 -12.69 2.28 15.91
CA PHE A 79 -14.11 2.55 15.76
C PHE A 79 -14.51 2.69 14.28
N ALA A 80 -13.71 3.37 13.46
CA ALA A 80 -13.95 3.48 12.02
C ALA A 80 -13.88 2.10 11.34
N ILE A 81 -12.89 1.28 11.69
CA ILE A 81 -12.76 -0.12 11.26
C ILE A 81 -14.02 -0.91 11.66
N ALA A 82 -14.48 -0.78 12.90
CA ALA A 82 -15.66 -1.48 13.39
C ALA A 82 -16.94 -1.07 12.68
N LEU A 83 -17.12 0.22 12.42
CA LEU A 83 -18.25 0.72 11.64
C LEU A 83 -18.24 0.14 10.22
N PHE A 84 -17.10 0.20 9.53
CA PHE A 84 -16.98 -0.34 8.17
C PHE A 84 -17.21 -1.85 8.14
N ASN A 85 -16.60 -2.60 9.07
CA ASN A 85 -16.82 -4.04 9.21
C ASN A 85 -18.30 -4.38 9.45
N ALA A 86 -18.99 -3.62 10.30
CA ALA A 86 -20.41 -3.84 10.56
C ALA A 86 -21.27 -3.60 9.31
N LYS A 87 -20.99 -2.51 8.58
CA LYS A 87 -21.69 -2.16 7.33
C LYS A 87 -21.48 -3.21 6.25
N LEU A 88 -20.24 -3.61 6.02
CA LEU A 88 -19.89 -4.61 5.01
C LEU A 88 -20.46 -6.00 5.35
N ALA A 89 -20.35 -6.42 6.61
CA ALA A 89 -20.96 -7.67 7.07
C ALA A 89 -22.49 -7.64 6.92
N GLY A 90 -23.13 -6.51 7.20
CA GLY A 90 -24.57 -6.32 6.99
C GLY A 90 -24.98 -6.56 5.53
N LYS A 91 -24.24 -5.99 4.57
CA LYS A 91 -24.49 -6.22 3.13
C LYS A 91 -24.29 -7.67 2.71
N ILE A 92 -23.26 -8.34 3.23
CA ILE A 92 -23.04 -9.77 2.97
C ILE A 92 -24.22 -10.58 3.52
N MET A 93 -24.60 -10.35 4.77
CA MET A 93 -25.69 -11.06 5.44
C MET A 93 -27.05 -10.84 4.76
N GLU A 94 -27.31 -9.65 4.22
CA GLU A 94 -28.52 -9.38 3.42
C GLU A 94 -28.56 -10.26 2.16
N SER A 95 -27.41 -10.47 1.50
CA SER A 95 -27.30 -11.31 0.31
C SER A 95 -27.27 -12.82 0.61
N THR A 96 -27.00 -13.23 1.84
CA THR A 96 -26.81 -14.64 2.25
C THR A 96 -27.85 -15.11 3.28
N GLU A 97 -29.00 -14.44 3.37
CA GLU A 97 -30.09 -14.79 4.30
C GLU A 97 -29.63 -14.87 5.77
N GLY A 98 -28.73 -13.97 6.17
CA GLY A 98 -28.21 -13.85 7.53
C GLY A 98 -26.95 -14.67 7.82
N VAL A 99 -26.38 -15.36 6.82
CA VAL A 99 -25.20 -16.21 7.01
C VAL A 99 -23.91 -15.45 6.77
N LEU A 100 -23.13 -15.21 7.84
CA LEU A 100 -21.75 -14.74 7.75
C LEU A 100 -20.78 -15.89 8.08
N SER A 101 -19.64 -15.99 7.39
CA SER A 101 -18.69 -17.07 7.63
C SER A 101 -18.17 -17.13 9.06
N SER A 102 -17.78 -18.33 9.46
CA SER A 102 -17.14 -18.59 10.75
C SER A 102 -15.78 -17.89 10.85
N GLU A 103 -15.05 -17.81 9.75
CA GLU A 103 -13.75 -17.15 9.63
C GLU A 103 -13.88 -15.64 9.87
N ALA A 104 -14.85 -14.97 9.24
CA ALA A 104 -15.10 -13.56 9.51
C ALA A 104 -15.52 -13.32 10.97
N LYS A 105 -16.30 -14.24 11.56
CA LYS A 105 -16.72 -14.18 12.98
C LYS A 105 -15.57 -14.40 13.97
N GLN A 106 -14.50 -15.10 13.58
CA GLN A 106 -13.32 -15.34 14.41
C GLN A 106 -12.59 -14.04 14.76
N PHE A 107 -12.57 -13.07 13.85
CA PHE A 107 -11.90 -11.78 14.08
C PHE A 107 -12.82 -10.79 14.78
N SER A 108 -12.27 -10.03 15.73
CA SER A 108 -12.97 -8.93 16.39
C SER A 108 -13.51 -7.93 15.36
N MET A 109 -14.68 -7.33 15.62
CA MET A 109 -15.21 -6.27 14.78
C MET A 109 -14.27 -5.07 14.65
N PHE A 110 -13.39 -4.83 15.63
CA PHE A 110 -12.41 -3.74 15.63
C PHE A 110 -11.11 -4.08 14.89
N SER A 111 -10.98 -5.30 14.35
CA SER A 111 -9.76 -5.77 13.68
C SER A 111 -9.80 -5.45 12.18
N TYR A 112 -8.69 -4.93 11.66
CA TYR A 112 -8.50 -4.74 10.23
C TYR A 112 -8.44 -6.07 9.47
N GLN A 113 -7.97 -7.14 10.08
CA GLN A 113 -7.98 -8.47 9.48
C GLN A 113 -9.42 -8.88 9.12
N ARG A 114 -10.40 -8.59 9.98
CA ARG A 114 -11.81 -8.83 9.65
C ARG A 114 -12.23 -8.12 8.36
N LEU A 115 -11.77 -6.90 8.11
CA LEU A 115 -12.03 -6.15 6.87
C LEU A 115 -11.51 -6.91 5.66
N VAL A 116 -10.26 -7.38 5.71
CA VAL A 116 -9.64 -8.16 4.63
C VAL A 116 -10.41 -9.45 4.38
N TYR A 117 -10.88 -10.14 5.43
CA TYR A 117 -11.72 -11.33 5.29
C TYR A 117 -13.07 -11.03 4.64
N LEU A 118 -13.78 -10.01 5.11
CA LEU A 118 -15.05 -9.59 4.53
C LEU A 118 -14.89 -9.18 3.05
N ALA A 119 -13.77 -8.53 2.70
CA ALA A 119 -13.46 -8.22 1.30
C ALA A 119 -13.31 -9.47 0.43
N ASN A 120 -12.65 -10.52 0.94
CA ASN A 120 -12.59 -11.81 0.27
C ASN A 120 -13.98 -12.45 0.13
N GLU A 121 -14.80 -12.37 1.18
CA GLU A 121 -16.18 -12.86 1.13
C GLU A 121 -17.03 -12.15 0.09
N VAL A 122 -16.87 -10.84 -0.09
CA VAL A 122 -17.54 -10.11 -1.17
C VAL A 122 -17.24 -10.75 -2.53
N GLY A 123 -15.98 -11.14 -2.77
CA GLY A 123 -15.56 -11.83 -3.98
C GLY A 123 -16.23 -13.19 -4.18
N VAL A 124 -16.63 -13.87 -3.11
CA VAL A 124 -17.30 -15.17 -3.13
C VAL A 124 -18.81 -15.02 -3.30
N VAL A 125 -19.42 -14.12 -2.52
CA VAL A 125 -20.87 -13.93 -2.41
C VAL A 125 -21.43 -13.19 -3.62
N PHE A 126 -20.80 -12.07 -4.01
CA PHE A 126 -21.28 -11.24 -5.12
C PHE A 126 -20.64 -11.70 -6.43
N LYS A 127 -21.46 -12.23 -7.34
CA LYS A 127 -20.99 -12.75 -8.63
C LYS A 127 -20.78 -11.60 -9.62
N GLY A 128 -19.56 -11.51 -10.16
CA GLY A 128 -19.17 -10.51 -11.14
C GLY A 128 -18.61 -9.24 -10.50
N THR A 129 -17.71 -8.57 -11.23
CA THR A 129 -17.00 -7.37 -10.76
C THR A 129 -17.94 -6.22 -10.46
N ASP A 130 -19.02 -6.06 -11.22
CA ASP A 130 -19.95 -4.94 -11.04
C ASP A 130 -20.72 -5.04 -9.73
N ALA A 131 -21.19 -6.25 -9.39
CA ALA A 131 -21.87 -6.50 -8.12
C ALA A 131 -20.92 -6.28 -6.93
N GLN A 132 -19.67 -6.76 -7.04
CA GLN A 132 -18.63 -6.57 -6.02
C GLN A 132 -18.30 -5.09 -5.83
N ARG A 133 -18.06 -4.35 -6.92
CA ARG A 133 -17.75 -2.93 -6.86
C ARG A 133 -18.92 -2.13 -6.29
N LYS A 134 -20.15 -2.45 -6.72
CA LYS A 134 -21.37 -1.78 -6.26
C LYS A 134 -21.58 -1.94 -4.76
N VAL A 135 -21.49 -3.16 -4.22
CA VAL A 135 -21.72 -3.38 -2.78
C VAL A 135 -20.69 -2.66 -1.91
N VAL A 136 -19.43 -2.60 -2.36
CA VAL A 136 -18.38 -1.86 -1.64
C VAL A 136 -18.57 -0.36 -1.74
N THR A 137 -18.98 0.15 -2.92
CA THR A 137 -19.32 1.57 -3.11
C THR A 137 -20.47 1.98 -2.19
N GLU A 138 -21.54 1.19 -2.13
CA GLU A 138 -22.66 1.43 -1.21
C GLU A 138 -22.23 1.40 0.26
N THR A 139 -21.35 0.47 0.63
CA THR A 139 -20.79 0.37 1.99
C THR A 139 -20.03 1.66 2.36
N LEU A 140 -19.21 2.19 1.44
CA LEU A 140 -18.50 3.46 1.64
C LEU A 140 -19.47 4.64 1.78
N LEU A 141 -20.51 4.69 0.94
CA LEU A 141 -21.53 5.74 1.01
C LEU A 141 -22.30 5.72 2.34
N GLU A 142 -22.51 4.55 2.92
CA GLU A 142 -23.18 4.39 4.22
C GLU A 142 -22.33 4.82 5.43
N LEU A 143 -21.02 5.06 5.25
CA LEU A 143 -20.20 5.68 6.28
C LEU A 143 -20.52 7.16 6.49
N ILE A 144 -21.09 7.83 5.47
CA ILE A 144 -21.41 9.24 5.51
C ILE A 144 -22.92 9.43 5.62
N PRO A 145 -23.41 10.18 6.63
CA PRO A 145 -24.82 10.54 6.73
C PRO A 145 -25.36 11.12 5.42
N GLU A 146 -26.53 10.66 4.97
CA GLU A 146 -27.10 11.01 3.67
C GLU A 146 -27.30 12.52 3.48
N ILE A 147 -27.73 13.22 4.53
CA ILE A 147 -27.91 14.68 4.53
C ILE A 147 -26.59 15.38 4.13
N ILE A 148 -25.46 14.90 4.64
CA ILE A 148 -24.14 15.44 4.35
C ILE A 148 -23.78 15.23 2.87
N ARG A 149 -24.04 14.03 2.32
CA ARG A 149 -23.81 13.72 0.90
C ARG A 149 -24.65 14.61 -0.03
N ILE A 150 -25.94 14.81 0.29
CA ILE A 150 -26.84 15.68 -0.48
C ILE A 150 -26.37 17.14 -0.45
N LEU A 151 -25.96 17.63 0.73
CA LEU A 151 -25.44 18.98 0.88
C LEU A 151 -24.17 19.18 0.06
N PHE A 152 -23.21 18.26 0.14
CA PHE A 152 -21.98 18.35 -0.64
C PHE A 152 -22.25 18.40 -2.15
N LYS A 153 -23.08 17.50 -2.69
CA LYS A 153 -23.44 17.52 -4.12
C LYS A 153 -24.07 18.81 -4.60
N LYS A 154 -24.84 19.48 -3.75
CA LYS A 154 -25.52 20.74 -4.13
C LYS A 154 -24.61 21.95 -4.02
N LEU A 155 -23.69 21.94 -3.06
CA LEU A 155 -22.88 23.12 -2.71
C LEU A 155 -21.49 23.10 -3.37
N ILE A 156 -20.95 21.93 -3.67
CA ILE A 156 -19.61 21.77 -4.22
C ILE A 156 -19.67 21.71 -5.75
N LYS A 157 -18.95 22.61 -6.41
CA LYS A 157 -18.64 22.54 -7.85
C LYS A 157 -17.18 22.12 -8.04
N PRO A 158 -16.85 21.29 -9.05
CA PRO A 158 -15.46 20.94 -9.35
C PRO A 158 -14.58 22.18 -9.47
N SER A 159 -13.53 22.24 -8.65
CA SER A 159 -12.54 23.33 -8.63
C SER A 159 -11.30 22.91 -7.84
N ASN A 160 -10.17 23.57 -8.08
CA ASN A 160 -8.90 23.21 -7.44
C ASN A 160 -8.93 23.24 -5.91
N TRP A 161 -9.67 24.18 -5.30
CA TRP A 161 -9.84 24.21 -3.84
C TRP A 161 -10.59 22.98 -3.32
N VAL A 162 -11.56 22.46 -4.08
CA VAL A 162 -12.30 21.24 -3.71
C VAL A 162 -11.38 20.04 -3.74
N ASP A 163 -10.59 19.91 -4.81
CA ASP A 163 -9.64 18.82 -4.98
C ASP A 163 -8.58 18.86 -3.86
N GLU A 164 -8.08 20.07 -3.56
CA GLU A 164 -7.14 20.31 -2.47
C GLU A 164 -7.74 19.92 -1.11
N LEU A 165 -8.97 20.35 -0.81
CA LEU A 165 -9.67 20.01 0.42
C LEU A 165 -9.89 18.50 0.55
N ASN A 166 -10.27 17.82 -0.53
CA ASN A 166 -10.44 16.36 -0.52
C ASN A 166 -9.12 15.62 -0.24
N SER A 167 -8.00 16.08 -0.81
CA SER A 167 -6.68 15.52 -0.48
C SER A 167 -6.34 15.67 1.00
N PHE A 168 -6.66 16.83 1.59
CA PHE A 168 -6.44 17.11 3.02
C PHE A 168 -7.32 16.23 3.91
N ILE A 169 -8.62 16.16 3.64
CA ILE A 169 -9.55 15.31 4.38
C ILE A 169 -9.14 13.84 4.26
N THR A 170 -8.70 13.41 3.07
CA THR A 170 -8.27 12.03 2.83
C THR A 170 -7.12 11.63 3.75
N VAL A 171 -6.04 12.42 3.79
CA VAL A 171 -4.90 12.15 4.68
C VAL A 171 -5.33 12.14 6.15
N GLN A 172 -6.22 13.05 6.55
CA GLN A 172 -6.60 13.21 7.95
C GLN A 172 -7.56 12.12 8.46
N PHE A 173 -8.48 11.63 7.62
CA PHE A 173 -9.60 10.79 8.06
C PHE A 173 -9.61 9.37 7.49
N PHE A 174 -8.82 9.08 6.45
CA PHE A 174 -8.81 7.77 5.80
C PHE A 174 -7.51 6.97 5.99
N GLY A 175 -6.55 7.50 6.75
CA GLY A 175 -5.32 6.77 7.09
C GLY A 175 -5.59 5.42 7.79
N TRP A 176 -6.66 5.28 8.57
CA TRP A 176 -7.04 3.99 9.18
C TRP A 176 -7.27 2.88 8.15
N LEU A 177 -7.75 3.24 6.96
CA LEU A 177 -8.13 2.31 5.90
C LEU A 177 -6.90 1.90 5.08
N VAL A 178 -6.03 2.85 4.75
CA VAL A 178 -4.98 2.66 3.74
C VAL A 178 -3.55 2.82 4.27
N GLY A 179 -3.37 3.27 5.51
CA GLY A 179 -2.08 3.51 6.16
C GLY A 179 -1.60 4.97 6.05
N PRO A 180 -0.35 5.25 6.46
CA PRO A 180 0.26 6.57 6.33
C PRO A 180 0.25 7.08 4.90
N SER A 181 -0.08 8.36 4.75
CA SER A 181 -0.16 9.04 3.46
C SER A 181 0.20 10.51 3.61
N GLU A 182 0.66 11.10 2.53
CA GLU A 182 1.04 12.50 2.46
C GLU A 182 0.39 13.17 1.25
N ARG A 183 0.14 14.48 1.34
CA ARG A 183 -0.34 15.25 0.20
C ARG A 183 0.83 15.55 -0.74
N VAL A 184 0.62 15.37 -2.02
CA VAL A 184 1.60 15.69 -3.07
C VAL A 184 0.96 16.55 -4.16
N PRO A 185 1.73 17.39 -4.87
CA PRO A 185 1.24 18.12 -6.02
C PRO A 185 0.73 17.16 -7.10
N ARG A 186 -0.43 17.46 -7.68
CA ARG A 186 -0.96 16.80 -8.87
C ARG A 186 -0.05 17.11 -10.05
N GLU A 187 0.29 16.09 -10.84
CA GLU A 187 1.28 16.22 -11.92
C GLU A 187 0.84 17.20 -13.02
N SER A 188 -0.47 17.29 -13.28
CA SER A 188 -1.01 18.09 -14.37
C SER A 188 -0.90 19.61 -14.16
N ASP A 189 -0.98 20.10 -12.92
CA ASP A 189 -1.02 21.54 -12.64
C ASP A 189 -0.33 21.99 -11.34
N GLY A 190 0.26 21.07 -10.57
CA GLY A 190 1.00 21.37 -9.34
C GLY A 190 0.13 21.73 -8.13
N VAL A 191 -1.21 21.65 -8.24
CA VAL A 191 -2.11 21.86 -7.10
C VAL A 191 -1.91 20.71 -6.10
N LEU A 192 -1.90 21.01 -4.81
CA LEU A 192 -1.69 20.02 -3.73
C LEU A 192 -2.95 19.16 -3.50
N ALA A 193 -3.36 18.44 -4.55
CA ALA A 193 -4.61 17.72 -4.74
C ALA A 193 -4.42 16.20 -4.98
N ALA A 194 -3.23 15.67 -4.75
CA ALA A 194 -2.97 14.23 -4.77
C ALA A 194 -2.53 13.75 -3.38
N VAL A 195 -2.73 12.46 -3.12
CA VAL A 195 -2.38 11.77 -1.88
C VAL A 195 -1.52 10.57 -2.23
N LYS A 196 -0.29 10.55 -1.71
CA LYS A 196 0.65 9.46 -1.93
C LYS A 196 0.75 8.60 -0.69
N LEU A 197 0.63 7.30 -0.90
CA LEU A 197 0.89 6.27 0.09
C LEU A 197 2.27 5.69 -0.14
N LYS A 198 3.11 5.69 0.90
CA LYS A 198 4.40 5.00 0.84
C LYS A 198 4.19 3.49 0.62
N LYS A 199 3.27 2.90 1.37
CA LYS A 199 2.86 1.50 1.24
C LYS A 199 1.39 1.37 1.69
N CYS A 200 0.54 0.83 0.81
CA CYS A 200 -0.88 0.69 1.06
C CYS A 200 -1.15 -0.51 1.97
N ARG A 201 -1.68 -0.25 3.17
CA ARG A 201 -2.05 -1.26 4.17
C ARG A 201 -2.98 -2.32 3.60
N TYR A 202 -3.98 -1.90 2.82
CA TYR A 202 -4.95 -2.82 2.25
C TYR A 202 -4.30 -3.75 1.21
N LEU A 203 -3.47 -3.20 0.32
CA LEU A 203 -2.78 -3.99 -0.69
C LEU A 203 -1.79 -4.97 -0.04
N GLU A 204 -1.07 -4.53 0.99
CA GLU A 204 -0.15 -5.38 1.75
C GLU A 204 -0.88 -6.55 2.41
N GLN A 205 -1.96 -6.28 3.15
CA GLN A 205 -2.65 -7.32 3.92
C GLN A 205 -3.59 -8.20 3.08
N SER A 206 -4.17 -7.67 2.01
CA SER A 206 -4.95 -8.48 1.06
C SER A 206 -4.07 -9.31 0.13
N GLY A 207 -2.86 -8.82 -0.19
CA GLY A 207 -1.91 -9.49 -1.06
C GLY A 207 -2.45 -9.85 -2.44
N CYS A 208 -3.45 -9.12 -2.92
CA CYS A 208 -4.18 -9.45 -4.14
C CYS A 208 -4.49 -8.23 -5.02
N VAL A 209 -3.99 -8.26 -6.26
CA VAL A 209 -4.26 -7.25 -7.29
C VAL A 209 -5.76 -7.16 -7.59
N GLY A 210 -6.44 -8.29 -7.78
CA GLY A 210 -7.87 -8.31 -8.05
C GLY A 210 -8.71 -7.69 -6.92
N SER A 211 -8.30 -7.88 -5.66
CA SER A 211 -8.93 -7.23 -4.49
C SER A 211 -8.63 -5.75 -4.44
N CYS A 212 -7.38 -5.35 -4.67
CA CYS A 212 -7.01 -3.94 -4.77
C CYS A 212 -7.87 -3.20 -5.81
N MET A 213 -8.07 -3.78 -6.99
CA MET A 213 -8.80 -3.12 -8.07
C MET A 213 -10.32 -3.07 -7.83
N ASN A 214 -10.92 -4.16 -7.36
CA ASN A 214 -12.38 -4.28 -7.29
C ASN A 214 -12.99 -3.97 -5.92
N PHE A 215 -12.19 -4.00 -4.85
CA PHE A 215 -12.62 -3.59 -3.51
C PHE A 215 -12.13 -2.18 -3.17
N CYS A 216 -10.92 -1.79 -3.59
CA CYS A 216 -10.34 -0.51 -3.20
C CYS A 216 -10.43 0.54 -4.33
N LYS A 217 -9.76 0.35 -5.47
CA LYS A 217 -9.63 1.36 -6.54
C LYS A 217 -10.99 1.83 -7.05
N VAL A 218 -11.69 0.97 -7.79
CA VAL A 218 -12.94 1.36 -8.49
C VAL A 218 -14.03 1.80 -7.51
N PRO A 219 -14.27 1.11 -6.37
CA PRO A 219 -15.24 1.58 -5.40
C PRO A 219 -14.91 2.94 -4.77
N THR A 220 -13.63 3.25 -4.52
CA THR A 220 -13.21 4.55 -3.98
C THR A 220 -13.44 5.66 -5.00
N GLU A 221 -13.11 5.43 -6.27
CA GLU A 221 -13.32 6.40 -7.34
C GLU A 221 -14.82 6.69 -7.53
N ASN A 222 -15.64 5.65 -7.56
CA ASN A 222 -17.10 5.79 -7.58
C ASN A 222 -17.62 6.53 -6.35
N PHE A 223 -17.10 6.20 -5.16
CA PHE A 223 -17.49 6.85 -3.91
C PHE A 223 -17.24 8.37 -3.95
N PHE A 224 -16.07 8.84 -4.40
CA PHE A 224 -15.83 10.28 -4.47
C PHE A 224 -16.74 11.00 -5.47
N LYS A 225 -16.99 10.35 -6.62
CA LYS A 225 -17.93 10.87 -7.61
C LYS A 225 -19.35 10.93 -7.05
N GLU A 226 -19.79 9.87 -6.38
CA GLU A 226 -21.14 9.71 -5.86
C GLU A 226 -21.40 10.36 -4.51
N ALA A 227 -20.39 10.65 -3.69
CA ALA A 227 -20.57 11.31 -2.40
C ALA A 227 -20.36 12.83 -2.53
N PHE A 228 -19.39 13.25 -3.33
CA PHE A 228 -18.90 14.62 -3.35
C PHE A 228 -18.95 15.28 -4.73
N GLY A 229 -19.25 14.53 -5.80
CA GLY A 229 -19.26 15.07 -7.17
C GLY A 229 -17.85 15.33 -7.73
N VAL A 230 -16.82 14.76 -7.10
CA VAL A 230 -15.41 14.99 -7.42
C VAL A 230 -14.88 13.78 -8.19
N ASP A 231 -14.21 14.02 -9.30
CA ASP A 231 -13.47 12.96 -9.99
C ASP A 231 -12.21 12.61 -9.19
N ALA A 232 -11.92 11.32 -9.10
CA ALA A 232 -10.75 10.82 -8.41
C ALA A 232 -10.15 9.66 -9.20
N HIS A 233 -8.83 9.51 -9.12
CA HIS A 233 -8.09 8.45 -9.77
C HIS A 233 -7.09 7.81 -8.79
N LEU A 234 -7.22 6.51 -8.54
CA LEU A 234 -6.31 5.72 -7.71
C LEU A 234 -5.34 4.93 -8.58
N GLN A 235 -4.04 5.18 -8.48
CA GLN A 235 -3.00 4.49 -9.22
C GLN A 235 -2.14 3.62 -8.27
N PRO A 236 -2.48 2.33 -8.07
CA PRO A 236 -1.67 1.43 -7.26
C PRO A 236 -0.40 0.98 -7.99
N ASN A 237 0.72 0.98 -7.30
CA ASN A 237 1.95 0.35 -7.73
C ASN A 237 2.11 -1.00 -7.03
N HIS A 238 1.89 -2.09 -7.77
CA HIS A 238 1.96 -3.45 -7.22
C HIS A 238 3.40 -3.96 -7.00
N ALA A 239 4.42 -3.26 -7.49
CA ALA A 239 5.81 -3.67 -7.33
C ALA A 239 6.35 -3.30 -5.94
N ASP A 240 6.03 -2.09 -5.46
CA ASP A 240 6.49 -1.59 -4.15
C ASP A 240 5.35 -1.45 -3.12
N GLY A 241 4.09 -1.59 -3.55
CA GLY A 241 2.91 -1.47 -2.71
C GLY A 241 2.46 -0.03 -2.48
N SER A 242 3.09 0.97 -3.09
CA SER A 242 2.66 2.36 -3.04
C SER A 242 1.36 2.58 -3.84
N CYS A 243 0.69 3.71 -3.61
CA CYS A 243 -0.51 4.10 -4.35
C CYS A 243 -0.65 5.62 -4.35
N VAL A 244 -1.11 6.19 -5.46
CA VAL A 244 -1.39 7.62 -5.58
C VAL A 244 -2.88 7.82 -5.84
N LEU A 245 -3.54 8.62 -5.03
CA LEU A 245 -4.91 9.07 -5.23
C LEU A 245 -4.91 10.54 -5.67
N THR A 246 -5.33 10.81 -6.90
CA THR A 246 -5.39 12.15 -7.47
C THR A 246 -6.83 12.62 -7.56
N PHE A 247 -7.13 13.82 -7.03
CA PHE A 247 -8.45 14.45 -7.15
C PHE A 247 -8.50 15.36 -8.39
N GLY A 248 -9.69 15.49 -8.99
CA GLY A 248 -9.96 16.29 -10.18
C GLY A 248 -9.53 15.66 -11.50
N GLU A 249 -9.02 14.43 -11.47
CA GLU A 249 -8.68 13.64 -12.66
C GLU A 249 -9.64 12.47 -12.80
N LYS A 250 -10.18 12.30 -14.01
CA LYS A 250 -11.10 11.20 -14.33
C LYS A 250 -10.30 9.99 -14.80
N LEU A 251 -10.79 8.80 -14.45
CA LEU A 251 -10.37 7.53 -15.05
C LEU A 251 -10.36 7.60 -16.58
N SER A 252 -9.29 7.09 -17.19
CA SER A 252 -9.37 6.62 -18.57
C SER A 252 -10.11 5.27 -18.59
N ASP A 253 -11.01 5.06 -19.56
CA ASP A 253 -11.78 3.82 -19.65
C ASP A 253 -10.85 2.60 -19.82
N GLU A 254 -9.70 2.77 -20.48
CA GLU A 254 -8.68 1.74 -20.75
C GLU A 254 -8.04 1.17 -19.48
N GLU A 255 -7.84 1.99 -18.44
CA GLU A 255 -7.28 1.56 -17.15
C GLU A 255 -8.26 0.76 -16.29
N ILE A 256 -9.57 0.91 -16.53
CA ILE A 256 -10.61 0.16 -15.83
C ILE A 256 -10.65 -1.30 -16.29
N PHE A 257 -10.31 -1.55 -17.57
CA PHE A 257 -10.45 -2.85 -18.24
C PHE A 257 -9.18 -3.70 -18.27
N SER A 258 -8.02 -3.19 -17.83
CA SER A 258 -6.74 -3.91 -17.88
C SER A 258 -6.40 -4.70 -16.60
N ALA A 259 -7.17 -4.56 -15.53
CA ALA A 259 -6.84 -5.18 -14.25
C ALA A 259 -7.22 -6.68 -14.18
N PRO A 260 -6.30 -7.56 -13.73
CA PRO A 260 -6.61 -8.97 -13.58
C PRO A 260 -7.69 -9.16 -12.51
N CYS A 261 -8.66 -10.03 -12.82
CA CYS A 261 -9.75 -10.41 -11.92
C CYS A 261 -9.21 -11.00 -10.59
N TYR A 262 -10.08 -11.15 -9.57
CA TYR A 262 -9.81 -11.79 -8.26
C TYR A 262 -9.17 -13.19 -8.30
N LEU A 263 -8.90 -13.76 -9.47
CA LEU A 263 -8.36 -15.11 -9.68
C LEU A 263 -6.94 -15.30 -9.11
N THR A 264 -6.20 -14.23 -8.84
CA THR A 264 -4.82 -14.27 -8.30
C THR A 264 -4.70 -13.84 -6.83
N CYS A 265 -5.74 -13.96 -6.03
CA CYS A 265 -5.63 -13.69 -4.59
C CYS A 265 -4.96 -14.83 -3.81
N LYS A 266 -3.95 -14.47 -3.01
CA LYS A 266 -3.26 -15.36 -2.04
C LYS A 266 -4.12 -15.78 -0.84
N SER A 267 -5.44 -15.57 -0.87
CA SER A 267 -6.41 -16.03 0.14
C SER A 267 -6.49 -17.56 0.25
N ARG A 268 -5.83 -18.29 -0.67
CA ARG A 268 -5.66 -19.76 -0.62
C ARG A 268 -4.82 -20.27 0.57
N LYS A 269 -4.07 -19.41 1.26
CA LYS A 269 -3.26 -19.81 2.44
C LYS A 269 -4.04 -19.86 3.77
N LEU A 270 -5.28 -19.39 3.81
CA LEU A 270 -6.13 -19.39 5.01
C LEU A 270 -7.02 -20.65 5.13
N GLY A 271 -6.69 -21.73 4.42
CA GLY A 271 -7.35 -23.02 4.60
C GLY A 271 -8.76 -23.14 3.99
N ILE A 272 -9.17 -22.21 3.13
CA ILE A 272 -10.41 -22.32 2.37
C ILE A 272 -10.21 -23.35 1.25
N SER A 273 -10.44 -24.61 1.57
CA SER A 273 -10.66 -25.67 0.57
C SER A 273 -12.05 -25.45 -0.03
N SER A 274 -12.16 -24.60 -1.05
CA SER A 274 -13.23 -24.78 -2.02
C SER A 274 -12.78 -25.92 -2.94
N GLY A 275 -13.30 -27.11 -2.69
CA GLY A 275 -13.31 -28.20 -3.65
C GLY A 275 -13.98 -27.72 -4.92
N GLY A 276 -13.15 -27.24 -5.85
CA GLY A 276 -13.53 -26.88 -7.21
C GLY A 276 -12.44 -27.44 -8.09
N GLY A 277 -12.62 -28.70 -8.49
CA GLY A 277 -11.81 -29.28 -9.55
C GLY A 277 -11.82 -28.37 -10.77
N VAL A 278 -10.77 -28.47 -11.56
CA VAL A 278 -10.72 -27.96 -12.93
C VAL A 278 -11.90 -28.58 -13.68
N GLY A 279 -13.03 -27.86 -13.71
CA GLY A 279 -14.28 -28.30 -14.28
C GLY A 279 -14.56 -27.50 -15.53
N THR A 280 -14.17 -28.05 -16.67
CA THR A 280 -14.70 -27.63 -17.98
C THR A 280 -16.20 -27.92 -18.00
N ILE A 281 -17.04 -26.90 -18.20
CA ILE A 281 -18.46 -27.11 -18.51
C ILE A 281 -18.55 -27.38 -20.01
N GLU A 282 -18.68 -28.65 -20.38
CA GLU A 282 -19.04 -29.07 -21.73
C GLU A 282 -20.55 -28.90 -21.94
N ARG A 283 -20.94 -28.23 -23.04
CA ARG A 283 -22.32 -28.28 -23.54
C ARG A 283 -22.52 -29.49 -24.43
N ASN A 284 -23.77 -29.89 -24.62
CA ASN A 284 -24.21 -30.97 -25.51
C ASN A 284 -23.83 -30.81 -27.01
N ASP A 285 -23.12 -29.74 -27.37
CA ASP A 285 -22.55 -29.51 -28.70
C ASP A 285 -21.02 -29.71 -28.75
N GLY A 286 -20.41 -30.15 -27.65
CA GLY A 286 -18.96 -30.36 -27.54
C GLY A 286 -18.14 -29.07 -27.39
N SER A 287 -18.77 -27.92 -27.19
CA SER A 287 -18.06 -26.66 -26.94
C SER A 287 -17.80 -26.44 -25.44
N VAL A 288 -16.55 -26.16 -25.09
CA VAL A 288 -16.11 -25.70 -23.77
C VAL A 288 -16.21 -24.17 -23.76
N GLN A 289 -17.07 -23.60 -22.91
CA GLN A 289 -17.15 -22.15 -22.73
C GLN A 289 -16.50 -21.72 -21.42
N GLU A 290 -15.35 -21.03 -21.52
CA GLU A 290 -14.72 -20.36 -20.39
C GLU A 290 -15.62 -19.24 -19.82
N PRO A 291 -15.64 -19.05 -18.49
CA PRO A 291 -16.34 -17.92 -17.88
C PRO A 291 -15.73 -16.61 -18.41
N LYS A 292 -16.60 -15.70 -18.85
CA LYS A 292 -16.24 -14.40 -19.43
C LYS A 292 -15.58 -13.47 -18.39
N CYS A 293 -14.31 -13.70 -18.07
CA CYS A 293 -13.37 -12.63 -17.76
C CYS A 293 -12.87 -12.12 -19.12
N TRP A 294 -12.98 -10.82 -19.41
CA TRP A 294 -12.64 -10.34 -20.76
C TRP A 294 -11.16 -10.58 -21.07
N LYS A 295 -10.93 -11.03 -22.30
CA LYS A 295 -9.77 -11.74 -22.84
C LYS A 295 -8.49 -10.92 -22.89
N LEU A 296 -7.35 -11.58 -22.69
CA LEU A 296 -6.07 -11.23 -23.30
C LEU A 296 -5.92 -12.01 -24.64
N PRO A 297 -5.11 -11.52 -25.60
CA PRO A 297 -4.72 -12.30 -26.79
C PRO A 297 -4.01 -13.60 -26.44
#